data_AF-A0A379GC83-F1
#
_entry.id   AF-A0A379GC83-F1
#
_cell.length_a   1.000
_cell.length_b   1.000
_cell.length_c   1.000
_cell.angle_alpha   90.00
_cell.angle_beta   90.00
_cell.angle_gamma   90.00
#
_symmetry.space_group_name_H-M   'P 1'
#
loop_
_entity.id
_entity.type
_entity.pdbx_description
1 polymer ?
#
loop_
_entity_poly.entity_id
_entity_poly.type
_entity_poly.pdbx_seq_one_letter_code
_entity_poly.pdbx_strand_id
1 'polypeptide(L)'
;MKEREVLWYQFKKDNISFIKECIRNQEKFIIDLDGTAGYGTSFLEEVFGGLIREEKLDYGAVCNTLVIISDEEPELKECWEYIKDAYEKS
;
A
#
# COMPACT_ATOMS: atom_id res chain seq x y z
N MET A 1 -26.53 -7.34 -13.07
CA MET A 1 -26.27 -6.26 -12.10
C MET A 1 -24.86 -5.80 -12.37
N LYS A 2 -24.65 -4.51 -12.68
CA LYS A 2 -23.29 -3.98 -12.86
C LYS A 2 -22.68 -3.86 -11.48
N GLU A 3 -21.92 -4.88 -11.07
CA GLU A 3 -20.95 -4.73 -9.99
C GLU A 3 -20.14 -3.51 -10.37
N ARG A 4 -20.35 -2.43 -9.62
CA ARG A 4 -19.53 -1.25 -9.75
C ARG A 4 -18.15 -1.74 -9.34
N GLU A 5 -17.25 -1.87 -10.31
CA GLU A 5 -15.86 -1.48 -10.07
C GLU A 5 -15.97 -0.13 -9.35
N VAL A 6 -15.86 -0.14 -8.03
CA VAL A 6 -15.24 0.98 -7.35
C VAL A 6 -13.94 1.10 -8.10
N LEU A 7 -13.87 2.09 -9.00
CA LEU A 7 -12.84 2.15 -10.04
C LEU A 7 -11.53 1.89 -9.34
N TRP A 8 -10.81 0.85 -9.74
CA TRP A 8 -9.60 0.41 -9.07
C TRP A 8 -8.59 1.57 -8.88
N TYR A 9 -8.64 2.52 -9.82
CA TYR A 9 -7.95 3.80 -9.76
C TYR A 9 -8.41 4.73 -8.62
N GLN A 10 -9.72 4.78 -8.32
CA GLN A 10 -10.30 5.56 -7.23
C GLN A 10 -9.86 5.01 -5.86
N PHE A 11 -9.89 3.69 -5.67
CA PHE A 11 -9.38 3.07 -4.43
C PHE A 11 -7.90 3.39 -4.21
N LYS A 12 -7.06 3.23 -5.25
CA LYS A 12 -5.65 3.62 -5.18
C LYS A 12 -5.50 5.10 -4.84
N LYS A 13 -6.20 5.97 -5.57
CA LYS A 13 -6.07 7.44 -5.44
C LYS A 13 -6.46 7.95 -4.06
N ASP A 14 -7.54 7.44 -3.49
CA ASP A 14 -8.02 7.87 -2.18
C ASP A 14 -7.01 7.44 -1.11
N ASN A 15 -6.57 6.17 -1.13
CA ASN A 15 -5.56 5.68 -0.18
C ASN A 15 -4.21 6.40 -0.31
N ILE A 16 -3.72 6.65 -1.52
CA ILE A 16 -2.46 7.39 -1.74
C ILE A 16 -2.56 8.81 -1.17
N SER A 17 -3.71 9.46 -1.33
CA SER A 17 -3.93 10.81 -0.81
C SER A 17 -3.87 10.84 0.73
N PHE A 18 -4.48 9.86 1.38
CA PHE A 18 -4.41 9.71 2.84
C PHE A 18 -3.00 9.37 3.32
N ILE A 19 -2.29 8.48 2.64
CA ILE A 19 -0.89 8.14 2.97
C ILE A 19 -0.02 9.40 2.91
N LYS A 20 -0.16 10.22 1.85
CA LYS A 20 0.55 11.50 1.72
C LYS A 20 0.22 12.45 2.86
N GLU A 21 -1.04 12.50 3.28
CA GLU A 21 -1.45 13.32 4.42
C GLU A 21 -0.84 12.83 5.73
N CYS A 22 -0.88 11.53 6.03
CA CYS A 22 -0.24 10.97 7.21
C CYS A 22 1.28 11.21 7.21
N ILE A 23 1.95 11.10 6.05
CA ILE A 23 3.38 11.44 5.92
C ILE A 23 3.62 12.90 6.32
N ARG A 24 2.82 13.85 5.81
CA ARG A 24 2.97 15.28 6.14
C ARG A 24 2.74 15.55 7.63
N ASN A 25 1.78 14.85 8.23
CA ASN A 25 1.39 15.03 9.62
C ASN A 25 2.24 14.18 10.58
N GLN A 26 3.15 13.35 10.08
CA GLN A 26 3.90 12.36 10.85
C GLN A 26 3.01 11.39 11.64
N GLU A 27 1.86 11.04 11.06
CA GLU A 27 0.87 10.13 11.63
C GLU A 27 1.07 8.70 11.10
N LYS A 28 0.47 7.72 11.78
CA LYS A 28 0.45 6.33 11.32
C LYS A 28 -0.77 6.09 10.43
N PHE A 29 -0.56 5.37 9.33
CA PHE A 29 -1.62 4.88 8.47
C PHE A 29 -1.68 3.36 8.56
N ILE A 30 -2.76 2.84 9.14
CA ILE A 30 -2.95 1.40 9.36
C ILE A 30 -3.69 0.80 8.16
N ILE A 31 -3.08 -0.23 7.57
CA ILE A 31 -3.67 -1.06 6.53
C ILE A 31 -3.91 -2.42 7.17
N ASP A 32 -5.19 -2.73 7.41
CA ASP A 32 -5.62 -4.01 7.93
C ASP A 32 -6.03 -4.93 6.77
N LEU A 33 -5.27 -6.02 6.59
CA LEU A 33 -5.51 -7.02 5.56
C LEU A 33 -6.28 -8.25 6.11
N ASP A 34 -6.50 -8.33 7.42
CA ASP A 34 -7.24 -9.43 8.03
C ASP A 34 -8.74 -9.36 7.69
N GLY A 35 -9.40 -10.51 7.58
CA GLY A 35 -10.81 -10.59 7.19
C GLY A 35 -11.10 -10.19 5.73
N THR A 36 -10.06 -9.99 4.92
CA THR A 36 -10.19 -9.79 3.48
C THR A 36 -10.26 -11.14 2.75
N ALA A 37 -10.66 -11.13 1.48
CA ALA A 37 -10.69 -12.36 0.67
C ALA A 37 -9.29 -12.73 0.12
N GLY A 38 -8.23 -12.17 0.69
CA GLY A 38 -6.86 -12.18 0.18
C GLY A 38 -6.62 -11.17 -0.95
N TYR A 39 -5.35 -10.94 -1.28
CA TYR A 39 -4.91 -10.05 -2.36
C TYR A 39 -3.91 -10.76 -3.28
N GLY A 40 -4.06 -10.54 -4.59
CA GLY A 40 -3.09 -11.06 -5.57
C GLY A 40 -1.73 -10.36 -5.45
N THR A 41 -0.64 -11.11 -5.61
CA THR A 41 0.74 -10.60 -5.53
C THR A 41 0.99 -9.43 -6.48
N SER A 42 0.53 -9.52 -7.74
CA SER A 42 0.67 -8.41 -8.71
C SER A 42 -0.06 -7.14 -8.26
N PHE A 43 -1.20 -7.27 -7.56
CA PHE A 43 -1.91 -6.11 -7.03
C PHE A 43 -1.12 -5.46 -5.88
N LEU A 44 -0.61 -6.27 -4.95
CA LEU A 44 0.20 -5.77 -3.83
C LEU A 44 1.47 -5.11 -4.34
N GLU A 45 2.18 -5.71 -5.29
CA GLU A 45 3.38 -5.12 -5.89
C GLU A 45 3.05 -3.76 -6.53
N GLU A 46 1.96 -3.67 -7.27
CA GLU A 46 1.59 -2.45 -7.97
C GLU A 46 1.15 -1.35 -7.00
N VAL A 47 0.44 -1.68 -5.93
CA VAL A 47 0.04 -0.71 -4.90
C VAL A 47 1.26 -0.25 -4.11
N PHE A 48 1.98 -1.19 -3.49
CA PHE A 48 3.01 -0.89 -2.50
C PHE A 48 4.35 -0.51 -3.16
N GLY A 49 4.76 -1.19 -4.23
CA GLY A 49 5.90 -0.75 -5.03
C GLY A 49 5.63 0.54 -5.81
N GLY A 50 4.37 0.76 -6.19
CA GLY A 50 3.91 2.01 -6.83
C GLY A 50 4.10 3.25 -5.96
N LEU A 51 4.02 3.11 -4.63
CA LEU A 51 4.29 4.23 -3.69
C LEU A 51 5.66 4.87 -3.92
N ILE A 52 6.67 4.05 -4.24
CA ILE A 52 8.04 4.53 -4.49
C ILE A 52 8.23 4.87 -5.98
N ARG A 53 7.86 3.96 -6.89
CA ARG A 53 8.18 4.14 -8.33
C ARG A 53 7.31 5.17 -9.02
N GLU A 54 6.02 5.23 -8.68
CA GLU A 54 5.04 6.06 -9.37
C GLU A 54 4.75 7.34 -8.58
N GLU A 55 4.44 7.19 -7.30
CA GLU A 55 4.08 8.31 -6.42
C GLU A 55 5.29 9.08 -5.88
N LYS A 56 6.50 8.54 -6.08
CA LYS A 56 7.78 9.14 -5.67
C LYS A 56 7.81 9.50 -4.18
N LEU A 57 7.17 8.70 -3.34
CA LEU A 57 7.24 8.88 -1.89
C LEU A 57 8.61 8.47 -1.37
N ASP A 58 9.09 9.20 -0.37
CA ASP A 58 10.34 8.86 0.31
C ASP A 58 10.18 7.52 1.05
N TYR A 59 11.14 6.61 0.84
CA TYR A 59 11.12 5.28 1.43
C TYR A 59 11.08 5.32 2.96
N GLY A 60 11.91 6.18 3.58
CA GLY A 60 11.94 6.33 5.03
C GLY A 60 10.63 6.86 5.59
N ALA A 61 10.01 7.83 4.92
CA ALA A 61 8.70 8.36 5.28
C ALA A 61 7.60 7.29 5.17
N VAL A 62 7.61 6.47 4.12
CA VAL A 62 6.66 5.35 3.94
C VAL A 62 6.82 4.34 5.08
N CYS A 63 8.04 3.87 5.37
CA CYS A 63 8.30 2.94 6.47
C CYS A 63 7.91 3.50 7.85
N ASN A 64 8.07 4.81 8.05
CA ASN A 64 7.66 5.47 9.29
C ASN A 64 6.16 5.71 9.39
N THR A 65 5.42 5.70 8.28
CA THR A 65 3.99 6.02 8.25
C THR A 65 3.14 4.77 8.24
N LEU A 66 3.46 3.80 7.39
CA LEU A 66 2.63 2.62 7.19
C LEU A 66 2.75 1.62 8.34
N VAL A 67 1.61 1.05 8.72
CA VAL A 67 1.50 -0.11 9.60
C VAL A 67 0.62 -1.12 8.87
N ILE A 68 1.16 -2.29 8.53
CA ILE A 68 0.43 -3.33 7.81
C ILE A 68 0.13 -4.47 8.78
N ILE A 69 -1.14 -4.78 8.96
CA ILE A 69 -1.65 -5.89 9.78
C ILE A 69 -2.08 -7.00 8.82
N SER A 70 -1.60 -8.22 9.08
CA SER A 70 -1.89 -9.42 8.30
C SER A 70 -1.51 -10.63 9.14
N ASP A 71 -2.32 -10.91 10.14
CA ASP A 71 -2.11 -12.02 11.08
C ASP A 71 -2.81 -13.30 10.60
N GLU A 72 -3.87 -13.20 9.80
CA GLU A 72 -4.55 -14.34 9.17
C GLU A 72 -3.78 -14.89 7.96
N GLU A 73 -3.20 -14.01 7.14
CA GLU A 73 -2.38 -14.35 5.96
C GLU A 73 -0.99 -13.68 6.05
N PRO A 74 -0.04 -14.24 6.81
CA PRO A 74 1.28 -13.65 7.02
C PRO A 74 2.09 -13.39 5.74
N GLU A 75 1.83 -14.14 4.67
CA GLU A 75 2.44 -13.97 3.34
C GLU A 75 2.16 -12.59 2.73
N LEU A 76 1.03 -11.94 3.05
CA LEU A 76 0.75 -10.60 2.54
C LEU A 76 1.70 -9.54 3.12
N LYS A 77 2.51 -9.89 4.14
CA LYS A 77 3.61 -9.03 4.62
C LYS A 77 4.72 -8.84 3.57
N GLU A 78 4.72 -9.60 2.47
CA GLU A 78 5.51 -9.35 1.25
C GLU A 78 5.32 -7.94 0.68
N CYS A 79 4.26 -7.21 1.05
CA CYS A 79 4.11 -5.78 0.76
C CYS A 79 5.38 -4.97 1.07
N TRP A 80 6.07 -5.29 2.18
CA TRP A 80 7.33 -4.63 2.54
C TRP A 80 8.47 -4.95 1.60
N GLU A 81 8.51 -6.15 1.05
CA GLU A 81 9.49 -6.54 0.04
C GLU A 81 9.26 -5.73 -1.24
N TYR A 82 8.01 -5.58 -1.69
CA TYR A 82 7.70 -4.77 -2.87
C TYR A 82 8.09 -3.29 -2.70
N ILE A 83 7.89 -2.71 -1.51
CA ILE A 83 8.34 -1.32 -1.21
C ILE A 83 9.86 -1.24 -1.26
N LYS A 84 10.55 -2.19 -0.62
CA LYS A 84 12.02 -2.23 -0.55
C LYS A 84 12.64 -2.42 -1.93
N ASP A 85 12.15 -3.41 -2.69
CA ASP A 85 12.59 -3.68 -4.05
C ASP A 85 12.41 -2.47 -4.96
N ALA A 86 11.26 -1.78 -4.82
CA ALA A 86 10.98 -0.56 -5.56
C ALA A 86 11.98 0.57 -5.25
N TYR A 87 12.43 0.67 -4.00
CA TYR A 87 13.45 1.63 -3.58
C TYR A 87 14.85 1.25 -4.07
N GLU A 88 15.25 -0.02 -3.96
CA GLU A 88 16.58 -0.48 -4.37
C GLU A 88 16.79 -0.46 -5.90
N LYS A 89 15.69 -0.50 -6.68
CA LYS A 89 15.71 -0.52 -8.15
C LYS A 89 15.38 0.84 -8.81
N SER A 90 15.11 1.89 -8.02
CA SER A 90 14.79 3.25 -8.51
C SER A 90 16.01 4.17 -8.60
#